data_AF-A0A938X4V2-F1
#
_entry.id   AF-A0A938X4V2-F1
#
_cell.length_a   1.000
_cell.length_b   1.000
_cell.length_c   1.000
_cell.angle_alpha   90.00
_cell.angle_beta   90.00
_cell.angle_gamma   90.00
#
_symmetry.space_group_name_H-M   'P 1'
#
loop_
_entity.id
_entity.type
_entity.pdbx_description
1 polymer ?
#
loop_
_entity_poly.entity_id
_entity_poly.type
_entity_poly.pdbx_seq_one_letter_code
_entity_poly.pdbx_strand_id
1 'polypeptide(L)'
;MTEGIDFTNCPRIFDRAYNGANGKKIAVEYDGRPYMLKFPPSGEGKPTELSYTNSCISEHIASSIFHMLGIKAQETMLGTFTVNGKEKIVCACLDFTEDGKKFYDFCSIKNTVLDSDSNGSGTELEDILEAIEKQQYVDPVLLKKHFWEMFAADALLGNFDRHNGNWGFLYDPKNKQRQFAFAD
;
A
#
# COMPACT_ATOMS: atom_id res chain seq x y z
N MET A 1 19.91 18.93 -11.42
CA MET A 1 19.68 18.32 -10.10
C MET A 1 18.32 18.83 -9.66
N THR A 2 17.28 18.01 -9.70
CA THR A 2 16.00 18.33 -9.07
C THR A 2 16.26 18.41 -7.57
N GLU A 3 16.02 19.57 -6.96
CA GLU A 3 15.97 19.68 -5.49
C GLU A 3 14.94 18.66 -4.98
N GLY A 4 15.33 17.86 -3.98
CA GLY A 4 14.42 16.88 -3.37
C GLY A 4 13.26 17.59 -2.68
N ILE A 5 12.08 16.96 -2.65
CA ILE A 5 10.90 17.51 -1.97
C ILE A 5 11.11 17.44 -0.45
N ASP A 6 10.99 18.56 0.25
CA ASP A 6 10.96 18.60 1.72
C ASP A 6 9.51 18.68 2.23
N PHE A 7 9.07 17.63 2.91
CA PHE A 7 7.72 17.53 3.49
C PHE A 7 7.62 18.06 4.92
N THR A 8 8.70 18.54 5.53
CA THR A 8 8.77 18.89 6.97
C THR A 8 7.67 19.87 7.38
N ASN A 9 7.39 20.87 6.54
CA ASN A 9 6.42 21.93 6.84
C ASN A 9 5.05 21.71 6.18
N CYS A 10 4.80 20.54 5.58
CA CYS A 10 3.50 20.23 5.01
C CYS A 10 2.42 20.19 6.13
N PRO A 11 1.22 20.77 5.90
CA PRO A 11 0.13 20.71 6.86
C PRO A 11 -0.19 19.27 7.26
N ARG A 12 -0.34 19.04 8.57
CA ARG A 12 -0.68 17.73 9.13
C ARG A 12 -2.19 17.51 9.03
N ILE A 13 -2.58 16.33 8.55
CA ILE A 13 -3.99 15.90 8.51
C ILE A 13 -4.23 14.95 9.68
N PHE A 14 -5.14 15.29 10.59
CA PHE A 14 -5.34 14.57 11.86
C PHE A 14 -6.60 13.70 11.92
N ASP A 15 -7.48 13.80 10.93
CA ASP A 15 -8.65 12.93 10.78
C ASP A 15 -8.34 11.62 10.03
N ARG A 16 -7.06 11.41 9.69
CA ARG A 16 -6.56 10.22 8.97
C ARG A 16 -5.51 9.49 9.78
N ALA A 17 -5.66 8.16 9.85
CA ALA A 17 -4.68 7.24 10.39
C ALA A 17 -4.55 6.05 9.44
N TYR A 18 -3.35 5.45 9.40
CA TYR A 18 -3.03 4.36 8.48
C TYR A 18 -2.60 3.13 9.26
N ASN A 19 -3.00 1.97 8.76
CA ASN A 19 -2.67 0.67 9.33
C ASN A 19 -1.24 0.21 8.94
N GLY A 20 -0.89 -1.01 9.34
CA GLY A 20 0.36 -1.69 8.97
C GLY A 20 1.48 -1.50 10.00
N ALA A 21 2.20 -2.60 10.26
CA ALA A 21 3.22 -2.66 11.32
C ALA A 21 4.59 -2.10 10.91
N ASN A 22 4.86 -2.00 9.61
CA ASN A 22 6.13 -1.53 9.08
C ASN A 22 6.22 0.00 9.11
N GLY A 23 7.11 0.52 9.95
CA GLY A 23 7.42 1.94 10.04
C GLY A 23 6.31 2.81 10.65
N LYS A 24 6.64 4.08 10.90
CA LYS A 24 5.65 5.09 11.29
C LYS A 24 5.04 5.70 10.04
N LYS A 25 3.78 6.11 10.14
CA LYS A 25 3.03 6.70 9.03
C LYS A 25 2.31 7.94 9.51
N ILE A 26 2.25 8.95 8.67
CA ILE A 26 1.53 10.19 8.97
C ILE A 26 0.80 10.72 7.74
N ALA A 27 -0.32 11.42 7.95
CA ALA A 27 -1.05 12.08 6.86
C ALA A 27 -0.63 13.55 6.75
N VAL A 28 -0.27 14.01 5.56
CA VAL A 28 0.04 15.42 5.25
C VAL A 28 -0.72 15.88 4.02
N GLU A 29 -0.91 17.19 3.88
CA GLU A 29 -1.35 17.79 2.63
C GLU A 29 -0.13 18.28 1.84
N TYR A 30 -0.06 17.92 0.56
CA TYR A 30 0.95 18.41 -0.38
C TYR A 30 0.27 18.66 -1.72
N ASP A 31 0.48 19.84 -2.31
CA ASP A 31 -0.20 20.31 -3.53
C ASP A 31 -1.73 20.12 -3.52
N GLY A 32 -2.35 20.43 -2.38
CA GLY A 32 -3.81 20.36 -2.19
C GLY A 32 -4.39 18.94 -2.15
N ARG A 33 -3.55 17.91 -2.06
CA ARG A 33 -3.96 16.50 -1.97
C ARG A 33 -3.42 15.82 -0.72
N PRO A 34 -4.15 14.84 -0.16
CA PRO A 34 -3.68 14.08 0.99
C PRO A 34 -2.63 13.03 0.59
N TYR A 35 -1.53 12.98 1.33
CA TYR A 35 -0.49 11.98 1.20
C TYR A 35 -0.27 11.25 2.53
N MET A 36 -0.02 9.94 2.46
CA MET A 36 0.55 9.13 3.51
C MET A 36 2.08 9.17 3.40
N LEU A 37 2.77 9.82 4.34
CA LEU A 37 4.22 9.70 4.44
C LEU A 37 4.57 8.44 5.24
N LYS A 38 5.28 7.52 4.60
CA LYS A 38 5.90 6.36 5.24
C LYS A 38 7.32 6.70 5.64
N PHE A 39 7.62 6.49 6.92
CA PHE A 39 8.97 6.62 7.45
C PHE A 39 9.68 5.27 7.47
N PRO A 40 11.00 5.27 7.28
CA PRO A 40 11.79 4.07 7.49
C PRO A 40 11.66 3.58 8.94
N PRO A 41 11.78 2.27 9.19
CA PRO A 41 11.88 1.75 10.54
C PRO A 41 13.08 2.37 11.27
N SER A 42 13.08 2.34 12.61
CA SER A 42 14.22 2.83 13.39
C SER A 42 15.50 2.11 12.95
N GLY A 43 16.59 2.87 12.80
CA GLY A 43 17.92 2.32 12.54
C GLY A 43 18.57 1.68 13.77
N GLU A 44 17.96 1.81 14.96
CA GLU A 44 18.46 1.17 16.18
C GLU A 44 18.53 -0.35 16.01
N GLY A 45 19.74 -0.91 16.11
CA GLY A 45 20.00 -2.35 15.97
C GLY A 45 20.15 -2.85 14.53
N LYS A 46 20.14 -1.98 13.51
CA LYS A 46 20.37 -2.38 12.11
C LYS A 46 21.86 -2.39 11.75
N PRO A 47 22.33 -3.31 10.89
CA PRO A 47 23.76 -3.47 10.58
C PRO A 47 24.39 -2.24 9.90
N THR A 48 23.59 -1.46 9.17
CA THR A 48 24.04 -0.29 8.41
C THR A 48 22.94 0.78 8.36
N GLU A 49 23.34 2.04 8.19
CA GLU A 49 22.40 3.13 7.89
C GLU A 49 21.60 2.88 6.59
N LEU A 50 22.20 2.23 5.59
CA LEU A 50 21.50 1.85 4.35
C LEU A 50 20.34 0.86 4.59
N SER A 51 20.42 0.00 5.61
CA SER A 51 19.38 -0.98 5.91
C SER A 51 18.07 -0.36 6.44
N TYR A 52 18.10 0.92 6.89
CA TYR A 52 16.89 1.61 7.34
C TYR A 52 16.19 2.37 6.20
N THR A 53 16.91 3.03 5.29
CA THR A 53 16.32 3.85 4.21
C THR A 53 15.69 3.03 3.09
N ASN A 54 16.16 1.80 2.89
CA ASN A 54 15.76 0.97 1.76
C ASN A 54 14.25 0.71 1.68
N SER A 55 13.50 0.72 2.79
CA SER A 55 12.05 0.49 2.72
C SER A 55 11.33 1.56 1.92
N CYS A 56 11.68 2.84 2.10
CA CYS A 56 11.05 3.93 1.37
C CYS A 56 11.42 3.90 -0.12
N ILE A 57 12.67 3.54 -0.42
CA ILE A 57 13.17 3.45 -1.80
C ILE A 57 12.54 2.24 -2.51
N SER A 58 12.53 1.07 -1.88
CA SER A 58 11.89 -0.14 -2.40
C SER A 58 10.41 0.09 -2.69
N GLU A 59 9.69 0.76 -1.79
CA GLU A 59 8.28 1.12 -1.99
C GLU A 59 8.08 1.95 -3.26
N HIS A 60 8.87 3.01 -3.44
CA HIS A 60 8.77 3.90 -4.58
C HIS A 60 9.12 3.17 -5.89
N ILE A 61 10.20 2.39 -5.90
CA ILE A 61 10.63 1.63 -7.08
C ILE A 61 9.61 0.54 -7.44
N ALA A 62 9.12 -0.22 -6.46
CA ALA A 62 8.13 -1.27 -6.67
C ALA A 62 6.84 -0.68 -7.26
N SER A 63 6.29 0.38 -6.65
CA SER A 63 5.10 1.06 -7.15
C SER A 63 5.29 1.59 -8.58
N SER A 64 6.48 2.14 -8.88
CA SER A 64 6.83 2.61 -10.23
C SER A 64 6.91 1.47 -11.25
N ILE A 65 7.48 0.33 -10.88
CA ILE A 65 7.56 -0.86 -11.75
C ILE A 65 6.15 -1.41 -12.03
N PHE A 66 5.28 -1.46 -11.02
CA PHE A 66 3.88 -1.82 -11.22
C PHE A 66 3.20 -0.92 -12.26
N HIS A 67 3.37 0.40 -12.17
CA HIS A 67 2.83 1.34 -13.17
C HIS A 67 3.42 1.10 -14.56
N MET A 68 4.72 0.84 -14.68
CA MET A 68 5.36 0.51 -15.96
C MET A 68 4.80 -0.78 -16.59
N LEU A 69 4.41 -1.76 -15.77
CA LEU A 69 3.76 -2.99 -16.21
C LEU A 69 2.26 -2.80 -16.52
N GLY A 70 1.72 -1.59 -16.37
CA GLY A 70 0.29 -1.30 -16.55
C GLY A 70 -0.59 -1.80 -15.41
N ILE A 71 0.00 -2.23 -14.30
CA ILE A 71 -0.73 -2.65 -13.10
C ILE A 71 -0.95 -1.42 -12.22
N LYS A 72 -2.20 -1.19 -11.82
CA LYS A 72 -2.54 -0.05 -10.96
C LYS A 72 -1.90 -0.22 -9.58
N ALA A 73 -1.01 0.71 -9.23
CA ALA A 73 -0.41 0.83 -7.90
C ALA A 73 -0.62 2.24 -7.33
N GLN A 74 -0.24 2.43 -6.07
CA GLN A 74 -0.22 3.75 -5.42
C GLN A 74 0.77 4.70 -6.11
N GLU A 75 0.39 5.98 -6.23
CA GLU A 75 1.31 7.02 -6.70
C GLU A 75 2.27 7.38 -5.57
N THR A 76 3.58 7.40 -5.86
CA THR A 76 4.61 7.60 -4.84
C THR A 76 5.63 8.67 -5.25
N MET A 77 6.14 9.38 -4.26
CA MET A 77 7.26 10.32 -4.40
C MET A 77 8.25 10.14 -3.26
N LEU A 78 9.54 10.24 -3.55
CA LEU A 78 10.58 10.32 -2.51
C LEU A 78 10.81 11.77 -2.12
N GLY A 79 11.05 11.98 -0.83
CA GLY A 79 11.45 13.28 -0.29
C GLY A 79 12.05 13.16 1.10
N THR A 80 12.19 14.28 1.79
CA THR A 80 12.73 14.35 3.13
C THR A 80 11.71 14.86 4.15
N PHE A 81 11.92 14.49 5.41
CA PHE A 81 11.17 15.01 6.54
C PHE A 81 12.07 15.08 7.77
N THR A 82 12.12 16.22 8.44
CA THR A 82 12.95 16.43 9.64
C THR A 82 12.20 16.04 10.91
N VAL A 83 12.75 15.08 11.67
CA VAL A 83 12.24 14.66 12.98
C VAL A 83 13.32 14.91 14.04
N ASN A 84 13.03 15.74 15.04
CA ASN A 84 13.97 16.08 16.12
C ASN A 84 15.34 16.56 15.60
N GLY A 85 15.35 17.41 14.57
CA GLY A 85 16.56 17.93 13.94
C GLY A 85 17.32 16.95 13.06
N LYS A 86 16.81 15.73 12.86
CA LYS A 86 17.39 14.73 11.94
C LYS A 86 16.52 14.58 10.70
N GLU A 87 17.12 14.82 9.55
CA GLU A 87 16.47 14.56 8.26
C GLU A 87 16.31 13.06 8.03
N LYS A 88 15.16 12.66 7.48
CA LYS A 88 14.86 11.28 7.08
C LYS A 88 14.33 11.25 5.66
N ILE A 89 14.78 10.28 4.87
CA ILE A 89 14.14 9.95 3.60
C ILE A 89 12.77 9.34 3.91
N VAL A 90 11.74 9.83 3.24
CA VAL A 90 10.36 9.33 3.34
C VAL A 90 9.82 8.98 1.97
N CYS A 91 8.86 8.06 1.93
CA CYS A 91 8.06 7.78 0.74
C CYS A 91 6.66 8.36 0.94
N ALA A 92 6.32 9.38 0.17
CA ALA A 92 4.99 9.98 0.12
C ALA A 92 4.12 9.16 -0.83
N CYS A 93 3.13 8.46 -0.29
CA CYS A 93 2.15 7.70 -1.06
C CYS A 93 0.86 8.54 -1.14
N LEU A 94 0.37 8.83 -2.33
CA LEU A 94 -0.91 9.53 -2.49
C LEU A 94 -2.02 8.72 -1.80
N ASP A 95 -2.80 9.40 -0.96
CA ASP A 95 -3.91 8.75 -0.28
C ASP A 95 -5.08 8.52 -1.25
N PHE A 96 -5.15 7.29 -1.74
CA PHE A 96 -6.16 6.83 -2.69
C PHE A 96 -7.58 6.73 -2.10
N THR A 97 -7.76 6.99 -0.79
CA THR A 97 -9.08 7.10 -0.14
C THR A 97 -9.68 8.52 -0.19
N GLU A 98 -9.05 9.44 -0.92
CA GLU A 98 -9.61 10.77 -1.19
C GLU A 98 -11.04 10.70 -1.76
N ASP A 99 -11.81 11.78 -1.51
CA ASP A 99 -13.25 11.91 -1.84
C ASP A 99 -14.21 10.98 -1.10
N GLY A 100 -13.76 10.31 -0.04
CA GLY A 100 -14.57 9.40 0.76
C GLY A 100 -14.64 7.98 0.20
N LYS A 101 -13.71 7.61 -0.70
CA LYS A 101 -13.51 6.22 -1.12
C LYS A 101 -13.08 5.39 0.08
N LYS A 102 -13.46 4.12 0.10
CA LYS A 102 -13.13 3.18 1.18
C LYS A 102 -12.23 2.09 0.66
N PHE A 103 -11.12 1.84 1.34
CA PHE A 103 -10.28 0.69 1.08
C PHE A 103 -10.75 -0.51 1.88
N TYR A 104 -10.84 -1.65 1.20
CA TYR A 104 -11.13 -2.95 1.79
C TYR A 104 -9.97 -3.88 1.46
N ASP A 105 -9.15 -4.21 2.45
CA ASP A 105 -8.09 -5.20 2.30
C ASP A 105 -8.66 -6.61 2.04
N PHE A 106 -7.89 -7.45 1.34
CA PHE A 106 -8.33 -8.79 0.99
C PHE A 106 -8.50 -9.68 2.23
N CYS A 107 -7.81 -9.42 3.33
CA CYS A 107 -7.98 -10.11 4.61
C CYS A 107 -9.42 -9.96 5.12
N SER A 108 -9.95 -8.74 5.10
CA SER A 108 -11.32 -8.41 5.46
C SER A 108 -12.33 -9.06 4.51
N ILE A 109 -12.00 -9.14 3.22
CA ILE A 109 -12.86 -9.79 2.21
C ILE A 109 -12.88 -11.30 2.41
N LYS A 110 -11.73 -11.94 2.64
CA LYS A 110 -11.60 -13.37 2.91
C LYS A 110 -12.40 -13.77 4.16
N ASN A 111 -12.39 -12.94 5.21
CA ASN A 111 -13.20 -13.14 6.42
C ASN A 111 -14.72 -13.14 6.18
N THR A 112 -15.20 -12.69 5.02
CA THR A 112 -16.63 -12.69 4.69
C THR A 112 -17.08 -13.96 3.97
N VAL A 113 -16.14 -14.82 3.58
CA VAL A 113 -16.41 -16.11 2.94
C VAL A 113 -16.71 -17.13 4.03
N LEU A 114 -17.99 -17.25 4.39
CA LEU A 114 -18.46 -18.04 5.55
C LEU A 114 -18.22 -19.55 5.40
N ASP A 115 -18.17 -20.06 4.17
CA ASP A 115 -17.99 -21.48 3.87
C ASP A 115 -16.50 -21.86 3.72
N SER A 116 -15.58 -21.07 4.29
CA SER A 116 -14.15 -21.38 4.35
C SER A 116 -13.75 -21.67 5.81
N ASP A 117 -13.01 -22.76 6.02
CA ASP A 117 -12.44 -23.11 7.32
C ASP A 117 -11.21 -22.25 7.68
N SER A 118 -10.75 -21.41 6.75
CA SER A 118 -9.55 -20.58 6.89
C SER A 118 -9.87 -19.15 7.32
N ASN A 119 -9.00 -18.55 8.15
CA ASN A 119 -9.15 -17.15 8.54
C ASN A 119 -8.63 -16.18 7.46
N GLY A 120 -9.02 -14.91 7.57
CA GLY A 120 -8.65 -13.86 6.60
C GLY A 120 -7.15 -13.61 6.46
N SER A 121 -6.35 -13.88 7.49
CA SER A 121 -4.89 -13.69 7.47
C SER A 121 -4.12 -14.82 6.81
N GLY A 122 -4.70 -16.02 6.69
CA GLY A 122 -4.04 -17.17 6.08
C GLY A 122 -3.71 -16.95 4.61
N THR A 123 -2.46 -17.19 4.23
CA THR A 123 -1.91 -16.91 2.90
C THR A 123 -1.74 -18.17 2.04
N GLU A 124 -2.41 -19.27 2.39
CA GLU A 124 -2.40 -20.48 1.57
C GLU A 124 -3.05 -20.19 0.21
N LEU A 125 -2.37 -20.57 -0.88
CA LEU A 125 -2.80 -20.21 -2.24
C LEU A 125 -4.18 -20.78 -2.56
N GLU A 126 -4.45 -22.02 -2.16
CA GLU A 126 -5.74 -22.69 -2.39
C GLU A 126 -6.89 -21.92 -1.74
N ASP A 127 -6.73 -21.52 -0.48
CA ASP A 127 -7.70 -20.70 0.26
C ASP A 127 -7.90 -19.31 -0.38
N ILE A 128 -6.82 -18.69 -0.86
CA ILE A 128 -6.90 -17.38 -1.53
C ILE A 128 -7.70 -17.52 -2.84
N LEU A 129 -7.40 -18.53 -3.65
CA LEU A 129 -8.11 -18.77 -4.91
C LEU A 129 -9.58 -19.11 -4.68
N GLU A 130 -9.89 -19.89 -3.65
CA GLU A 130 -11.27 -20.16 -3.24
C GLU A 130 -11.98 -18.86 -2.82
N ALA A 131 -11.34 -18.03 -2.00
CA ALA A 131 -11.90 -16.76 -1.56
C ALA A 131 -12.13 -15.79 -2.72
N ILE A 132 -11.22 -15.74 -3.70
CA ILE A 132 -11.37 -14.97 -4.95
C ILE A 132 -12.61 -15.43 -5.72
N GLU A 133 -12.86 -16.73 -5.79
CA GLU A 133 -13.99 -17.32 -6.52
C GLU A 133 -15.33 -17.10 -5.80
N LYS A 134 -15.35 -17.18 -4.46
CA LYS A 134 -16.58 -17.12 -3.65
C LYS A 134 -17.01 -15.71 -3.23
N GLN A 135 -16.08 -14.75 -3.17
CA GLN A 135 -16.41 -13.39 -2.76
C GLN A 135 -17.44 -12.73 -3.69
N GLN A 136 -18.27 -11.82 -3.15
CA GLN A 136 -19.38 -11.18 -3.87
C GLN A 136 -19.16 -9.66 -4.09
N TYR A 137 -17.95 -9.18 -3.85
CA TYR A 137 -17.61 -7.75 -3.93
C TYR A 137 -17.22 -7.36 -5.35
N VAL A 138 -16.48 -8.18 -6.07
CA VAL A 138 -16.01 -7.88 -7.43
C VAL A 138 -16.19 -9.09 -8.33
N ASP A 139 -16.08 -8.89 -9.65
CA ASP A 139 -16.09 -9.99 -10.61
C ASP A 139 -14.92 -10.95 -10.30
N PRO A 140 -15.19 -12.24 -9.99
CA PRO A 140 -14.15 -13.22 -9.67
C PRO A 140 -13.12 -13.43 -10.79
N VAL A 141 -13.54 -13.34 -12.06
CA VAL A 141 -12.65 -13.53 -13.21
C VAL A 141 -11.67 -12.37 -13.30
N LEU A 142 -12.15 -11.13 -13.14
CA LEU A 142 -11.30 -9.94 -13.13
C LEU A 142 -10.36 -9.94 -11.92
N LEU A 143 -10.85 -10.35 -10.75
CA LEU A 143 -10.04 -10.45 -9.54
C LEU A 143 -8.94 -11.50 -9.68
N LYS A 144 -9.27 -12.70 -10.17
CA LYS A 144 -8.30 -13.77 -10.40
C LYS A 144 -7.22 -13.33 -11.40
N LYS A 145 -7.61 -12.62 -12.46
CA LYS A 145 -6.66 -12.02 -13.41
C LYS A 145 -5.73 -11.03 -12.71
N HIS A 146 -6.28 -10.07 -11.96
CA HIS A 146 -5.49 -9.08 -11.24
C HIS A 146 -4.54 -9.70 -10.22
N PHE A 147 -4.99 -10.72 -9.48
CA PHE A 147 -4.15 -11.48 -8.55
C PHE A 147 -2.93 -12.08 -9.24
N TRP A 148 -3.09 -12.71 -10.41
CA TRP A 148 -1.97 -13.29 -11.15
C TRP A 148 -1.04 -12.25 -11.78
N GLU A 149 -1.58 -11.11 -12.24
CA GLU A 149 -0.76 -9.98 -12.69
C GLU A 149 0.11 -9.43 -11.55
N MET A 150 -0.49 -9.23 -10.37
CA MET A 150 0.21 -8.83 -9.15
C MET A 150 1.26 -9.87 -8.74
N PHE A 151 0.91 -11.16 -8.74
CA PHE A 151 1.83 -12.25 -8.41
C PHE A 151 3.06 -12.27 -9.34
N ALA A 152 2.86 -12.08 -10.64
CA ALA A 152 3.96 -12.02 -11.60
C ALA A 152 4.89 -10.81 -11.34
N ALA A 153 4.32 -9.64 -11.01
CA ALA A 153 5.09 -8.46 -10.65
C ALA A 153 5.83 -8.64 -9.32
N ASP A 154 5.18 -9.21 -8.31
CA ASP A 154 5.80 -9.55 -7.02
C ASP A 154 6.96 -10.56 -7.19
N ALA A 155 6.81 -11.56 -8.07
CA ALA A 155 7.87 -12.51 -8.40
C ALA A 155 9.06 -11.83 -9.08
N LEU A 156 8.82 -10.86 -9.97
CA LEU A 156 9.87 -10.05 -10.60
C LEU A 156 10.64 -9.19 -9.57
N LEU A 157 9.92 -8.62 -8.61
CA LEU A 157 10.47 -7.74 -7.58
C LEU A 157 11.08 -8.51 -6.39
N GLY A 158 10.81 -9.82 -6.29
CA GLY A 158 11.19 -10.63 -5.14
C GLY A 158 10.44 -10.24 -3.87
N ASN A 159 9.15 -9.90 -3.97
CA ASN A 159 8.35 -9.56 -2.81
C ASN A 159 8.07 -10.80 -1.95
N PHE A 160 8.53 -10.75 -0.70
CA PHE A 160 8.40 -11.83 0.28
C PHE A 160 7.33 -11.56 1.35
N ASP A 161 6.58 -10.46 1.26
CA ASP A 161 5.61 -10.02 2.29
C ASP A 161 4.25 -9.58 1.68
N ARG A 162 3.86 -10.15 0.53
CA ARG A 162 2.51 -9.97 -0.02
C ARG A 162 1.49 -10.78 0.79
N HIS A 163 1.09 -10.27 1.96
CA HIS A 163 0.01 -10.83 2.75
C HIS A 163 -1.36 -10.20 2.38
N ASN A 164 -2.47 -10.81 2.81
CA ASN A 164 -3.84 -10.39 2.47
C ASN A 164 -4.23 -8.97 2.94
N GLY A 165 -3.37 -8.33 3.74
CA GLY A 165 -3.54 -6.94 4.16
C GLY A 165 -2.98 -5.93 3.15
N ASN A 166 -2.10 -6.37 2.24
CA ASN A 166 -1.31 -5.50 1.37
C ASN A 166 -1.90 -5.36 -0.06
N TRP A 167 -3.16 -5.72 -0.24
CA TRP A 167 -3.89 -5.59 -1.48
C TRP A 167 -5.39 -5.71 -1.20
N GLY A 168 -6.22 -5.24 -2.13
CA GLY A 168 -7.66 -5.28 -1.97
C GLY A 168 -8.38 -4.40 -2.98
N PHE A 169 -9.43 -3.72 -2.53
CA PHE A 169 -10.30 -2.94 -3.39
C PHE A 169 -10.61 -1.57 -2.81
N LEU A 170 -10.68 -0.58 -3.70
CA LEU A 170 -11.29 0.70 -3.42
C LEU A 170 -12.75 0.67 -3.84
N TYR A 171 -13.62 1.07 -2.93
CA TYR A 171 -15.03 1.31 -3.18
C TYR A 171 -15.31 2.80 -3.15
N ASP A 172 -15.84 3.32 -4.26
CA ASP A 172 -16.37 4.67 -4.32
C ASP A 172 -17.87 4.65 -3.99
N PRO A 173 -18.29 5.16 -2.81
CA PRO A 173 -19.69 5.16 -2.43
C PRO A 173 -20.56 6.10 -3.26
N LYS A 174 -19.99 7.15 -3.87
CA LYS A 174 -20.73 8.13 -4.67
C LYS A 174 -21.12 7.52 -6.02
N ASN A 175 -20.15 6.87 -6.67
CA ASN A 175 -20.34 6.29 -8.00
C ASN A 175 -20.71 4.79 -7.97
N LYS A 176 -20.68 4.17 -6.78
CA LYS A 176 -20.86 2.72 -6.57
C LYS A 176 -19.90 1.87 -7.40
N GLN A 177 -18.68 2.37 -7.61
CA GLN A 177 -17.64 1.71 -8.40
C GLN A 177 -16.63 1.01 -7.49
N ARG A 178 -16.04 -0.06 -8.01
CA ARG A 178 -14.97 -0.81 -7.35
C ARG A 178 -13.76 -0.86 -8.25
N GLN A 179 -12.58 -0.68 -7.66
CA GLN A 179 -11.31 -0.69 -8.36
C GLN A 179 -10.31 -1.51 -7.56
N PHE A 180 -9.48 -2.30 -8.26
CA PHE A 180 -8.37 -3.00 -7.61
C PHE A 180 -7.36 -2.00 -7.07
N ALA A 181 -6.84 -2.28 -5.88
CA ALA A 181 -5.89 -1.43 -5.20
C ALA A 181 -4.76 -2.28 -4.62
N PHE A 182 -3.55 -1.85 -4.96
CA PHE A 182 -2.31 -2.29 -4.36
C PHE A 182 -2.00 -1.40 -3.15
N ALA A 183 -1.57 -2.00 -2.04
CA ALA A 183 -1.16 -1.27 -0.85
C ALA A 183 -0.03 -2.02 -0.14
N ASP A 184 1.23 -1.76 -0.48
CA ASP A 184 2.35 -2.17 0.38
C ASP A 184 2.44 -1.33 1.68
#